data_AF-A0ABD3VPY1-F1
#
_entry.id   AF-A0ABD3VPY1-F1
#
_cell.length_a   1.000
_cell.length_b   1.000
_cell.length_c   1.000
_cell.angle_alpha   90.00
_cell.angle_beta   90.00
_cell.angle_gamma   90.00
#
_symmetry.space_group_name_H-M   'P 1'
#
loop_
_entity.id
_entity.type
_entity.pdbx_description
1 polymer ?
#
loop_
_entity_poly.entity_id
_entity_poly.type
_entity_poly.pdbx_seq_one_letter_code
_entity_poly.pdbx_strand_id
1 'polypeptide(L)'
;MFGTTENINRLQSSEHWFVDGTFKVAPEVFYQIFTIYALIDSKAVPLIYCLIQDKAEATYSRVLERIKELRPDLNPSSVMCDFEKSHT
;
A
#
# COMPACT_ATOMS: atom_id res chain seq x y z
N MET A 1 0.97 -6.12 -8.07
CA MET A 1 0.22 -4.93 -7.64
C MET A 1 -1.06 -4.87 -8.44
N PHE A 2 -2.18 -4.65 -7.76
CA PHE A 2 -3.52 -4.54 -8.32
C PHE A 2 -4.11 -3.19 -7.91
N GLY A 3 -4.78 -2.55 -8.86
CA GLY A 3 -5.38 -1.23 -8.72
C GLY A 3 -5.76 -0.70 -10.09
N THR A 4 -6.62 0.30 -10.14
CA THR A 4 -7.01 0.98 -11.39
C THR A 4 -6.31 2.33 -11.49
N THR A 5 -6.24 2.91 -12.69
CA THR A 5 -5.76 4.29 -12.86
C THR A 5 -6.54 5.28 -11.99
N GLU A 6 -7.85 5.06 -11.84
CA GLU A 6 -8.72 5.86 -10.98
C GLU A 6 -8.36 5.73 -9.49
N ASN A 7 -8.00 4.53 -9.03
CA ASN A 7 -7.52 4.36 -7.66
C ASN A 7 -6.23 5.16 -7.42
N ILE A 8 -5.32 5.19 -8.39
CA ILE A 8 -4.09 5.97 -8.26
C ILE A 8 -4.38 7.48 -8.34
N ASN A 9 -5.35 7.94 -9.14
CA ASN A 9 -5.84 9.32 -9.12
C ASN A 9 -6.31 9.72 -7.72
N ARG A 10 -7.15 8.87 -7.11
CA ARG A 10 -7.70 9.10 -5.76
C ARG A 10 -6.63 9.10 -4.69
N LEU A 11 -5.64 8.22 -4.83
CA LEU A 11 -4.49 8.18 -3.94
C LEU A 11 -3.68 9.49 -4.04
N GLN A 12 -3.48 10.03 -5.25
CA GLN A 12 -2.80 11.31 -5.45
C GLN A 12 -3.53 12.48 -4.78
N SER A 13 -4.87 12.51 -4.84
CA SER A 13 -5.65 13.56 -4.19
C SER A 13 -5.69 13.44 -2.66
N SER A 14 -5.18 12.36 -2.07
CA SER A 14 -5.18 12.14 -0.63
C SER A 14 -3.87 12.61 -0.01
N GLU A 15 -3.95 13.54 0.94
CA GLU A 15 -2.80 14.04 1.70
C GLU A 15 -2.24 12.99 2.68
N HIS A 16 -3.12 12.13 3.21
CA HIS A 16 -2.76 11.12 4.19
C HIS A 16 -3.02 9.74 3.63
N TRP A 17 -2.00 8.89 3.63
CA TRP A 17 -2.11 7.50 3.24
C TRP A 17 -2.00 6.61 4.46
N PHE A 18 -2.73 5.50 4.43
CA PHE A 18 -2.62 4.45 5.43
C PHE A 18 -2.17 3.18 4.76
N VAL A 19 -1.34 2.42 5.44
CA VAL A 19 -0.73 1.21 4.91
C VAL A 19 -0.93 0.10 5.93
N ASP A 20 -1.44 -1.03 5.46
CA ASP A 20 -1.68 -2.22 6.26
C ASP A 20 -1.08 -3.45 5.58
N GLY A 21 -0.48 -4.33 6.37
CA GLY A 21 0.01 -5.64 5.93
C GLY A 21 -0.76 -6.74 6.62
N THR A 22 -1.63 -7.45 5.90
CA THR A 22 -2.45 -8.52 6.49
C THR A 22 -2.02 -9.91 6.04
N PHE A 23 -1.75 -10.78 7.01
CA PHE A 23 -1.36 -12.19 6.82
C PHE A 23 -2.56 -13.11 6.61
N LYS A 24 -3.68 -12.80 7.28
CA LYS A 24 -4.81 -13.73 7.49
C LYS A 24 -5.51 -14.16 6.19
N VAL A 25 -5.30 -13.43 5.11
CA VAL A 25 -5.96 -13.61 3.82
C VAL A 25 -4.97 -13.85 2.67
N ALA A 26 -3.66 -13.90 2.95
CA ALA A 26 -2.65 -14.14 1.93
C ALA A 26 -2.69 -15.63 1.50
N PRO A 27 -2.74 -15.93 0.20
CA PRO A 27 -2.54 -17.30 -0.29
C PRO A 27 -1.17 -17.82 0.15
N GLU A 28 -1.01 -19.13 0.38
CA GLU A 28 0.24 -19.73 0.92
C GLU A 28 1.54 -19.35 0.17
N VAL A 29 1.44 -19.03 -1.12
CA VAL A 29 2.57 -18.62 -1.95
C VAL A 29 3.02 -17.17 -1.71
N PHE A 30 2.25 -16.38 -0.98
CA PHE A 30 2.56 -14.99 -0.64
C PHE A 30 2.67 -14.82 0.86
N TYR A 31 3.60 -13.96 1.26
CA TYR A 31 3.89 -13.76 2.66
C TYR A 31 2.84 -12.85 3.34
N GLN A 32 2.37 -11.82 2.66
CA GLN A 32 1.25 -10.98 3.12
C GLN A 32 0.57 -10.23 1.97
N ILE A 33 -0.65 -9.74 2.22
CA ILE A 33 -1.29 -8.73 1.37
C ILE A 33 -0.98 -7.35 1.95
N PHE A 34 -0.19 -6.57 1.22
CA PHE A 34 0.12 -5.17 1.51
C PHE A 34 -0.91 -4.26 0.83
N THR A 35 -1.64 -3.47 1.59
CA THR A 35 -2.73 -2.64 1.09
C THR A 35 -2.49 -1.18 1.43
N ILE A 36 -2.68 -0.30 0.45
CA ILE A 36 -2.60 1.16 0.63
C ILE A 36 -4.01 1.74 0.54
N TYR A 37 -4.35 2.53 1.54
CA TYR A 37 -5.64 3.18 1.71
C TYR A 37 -5.48 4.70 1.62
N ALA A 38 -6.53 5.36 1.15
CA ALA A 38 -6.74 6.80 1.27
C ALA A 38 -7.95 7.08 2.16
N LEU A 39 -7.99 8.27 2.75
CA LEU A 39 -9.19 8.75 3.44
C LEU A 39 -10.13 9.40 2.42
N ILE A 40 -11.28 8.79 2.17
CA ILE A 40 -12.32 9.31 1.29
C ILE A 40 -13.61 9.40 2.10
N ASP A 41 -14.20 10.58 2.20
CA ASP A 41 -15.40 10.83 2.99
C ASP A 41 -15.29 10.29 4.43
N SER A 42 -14.15 10.56 5.06
CA SER A 42 -13.79 10.09 6.42
C SER A 42 -13.75 8.57 6.60
N LYS A 43 -13.63 7.81 5.50
CA LYS A 43 -13.48 6.35 5.51
C LYS A 43 -12.15 5.95 4.92
N ALA A 44 -11.48 4.97 5.53
CA ALA A 44 -10.30 4.34 4.96
C ALA A 44 -10.75 3.43 3.80
N VAL A 45 -10.45 3.83 2.57
CA VAL A 45 -10.80 3.09 1.36
C VAL A 45 -9.54 2.45 0.79
N PRO A 46 -9.48 1.12 0.63
CA PRO A 46 -8.33 0.45 0.02
C PRO A 46 -8.30 0.75 -1.49
N LEU A 47 -7.15 1.21 -1.98
CA LEU A 47 -6.99 1.64 -3.36
C LEU A 47 -5.98 0.77 -4.13
N ILE A 48 -4.93 0.31 -3.45
CA ILE A 48 -3.86 -0.49 -4.06
C ILE A 48 -3.62 -1.73 -3.21
N TYR A 49 -3.56 -2.89 -3.87
CA TYR A 49 -3.25 -4.17 -3.25
C TYR A 49 -1.98 -4.76 -3.84
N CYS A 50 -1.08 -5.23 -2.98
CA CYS A 50 0.18 -5.83 -3.35
C CYS A 50 0.33 -7.17 -2.63
N LEU A 51 0.39 -8.25 -3.41
CA LEU A 51 0.83 -9.54 -2.91
C LEU A 51 2.36 -9.51 -2.87
N ILE A 52 2.94 -9.61 -1.68
CA ILE A 52 4.40 -9.57 -1.48
C ILE A 52 4.92 -10.91 -0.97
N GLN A 53 6.17 -11.23 -1.28
CA GLN A 53 6.77 -12.55 -1.01
C GLN A 53 7.62 -12.58 0.27
N ASP A 54 7.94 -11.43 0.85
CA ASP A 54 8.72 -11.30 2.08
C ASP A 54 8.44 -9.95 2.77
N LYS A 55 9.05 -9.72 3.95
CA LYS A 55 9.10 -8.41 4.65
C LYS A 55 10.39 -7.63 4.37
N ALA A 56 11.13 -7.92 3.31
CA ALA A 56 12.36 -7.21 3.04
C ALA A 56 12.05 -5.74 2.69
N GLU A 57 12.84 -4.81 3.20
CA GLU A 57 12.72 -3.39 2.88
C GLU A 57 12.71 -3.16 1.36
N ALA A 58 13.57 -3.87 0.63
CA ALA A 58 13.64 -3.83 -0.83
C ALA A 58 12.30 -4.17 -1.51
N THR A 59 11.51 -5.09 -0.94
CA THR A 59 10.19 -5.46 -1.47
C THR A 59 9.18 -4.33 -1.31
N TYR A 60 9.17 -3.66 -0.16
CA TYR A 60 8.32 -2.49 0.05
C TYR A 60 8.76 -1.29 -0.80
N SER A 61 10.07 -1.04 -0.91
CA SER A 61 10.62 0.02 -1.77
C SER A 61 10.20 -0.17 -3.22
N ARG A 62 10.27 -1.39 -3.75
CA ARG A 62 9.80 -1.71 -5.11
C ARG A 62 8.31 -1.45 -5.31
N VAL A 63 7.48 -1.67 -4.30
CA VAL A 63 6.04 -1.33 -4.36
C VAL A 63 5.85 0.18 -4.48
N LEU A 64 6.53 0.97 -3.64
CA LEU A 64 6.43 2.43 -3.65
C LEU A 64 7.01 3.04 -4.92
N GLU A 65 8.14 2.53 -5.41
CA GLU A 65 8.74 2.90 -6.69
C GLU A 65 7.77 2.64 -7.84
N ARG A 66 7.13 1.46 -7.85
CA ARG A 66 6.17 1.13 -8.90
C ARG A 66 4.97 2.08 -8.92
N ILE A 67 4.53 2.55 -7.75
CA ILE A 67 3.45 3.53 -7.62
C ILE A 67 3.91 4.90 -8.17
N LYS A 68 5.14 5.33 -7.84
CA LYS A 68 5.75 6.56 -8.37
C LYS A 68 5.96 6.52 -9.88
N GLU A 69 6.32 5.37 -10.46
CA GLU A 69 6.43 5.21 -11.91
C GLU A 69 5.09 5.44 -12.62
N LEU A 70 4.00 4.95 -12.02
CA LEU A 70 2.66 5.15 -12.57
C LEU A 70 2.19 6.60 -12.40
N ARG A 71 2.61 7.26 -11.31
CA ARG A 71 2.30 8.66 -11.02
C ARG A 71 3.47 9.38 -10.34
N PRO A 72 4.31 10.07 -11.13
CA PRO A 72 5.48 10.77 -10.60
C PRO A 72 5.13 11.91 -9.64
N ASP A 73 3.97 12.55 -9.82
CA ASP A 73 3.52 13.71 -9.06
C ASP A 73 2.81 13.36 -7.74
N LEU A 74 3.03 12.14 -7.22
CA LEU A 74 2.51 11.74 -5.91
C LEU A 74 3.30 12.44 -4.80
N ASN A 75 2.59 13.19 -3.95
CA ASN A 75 3.19 13.95 -2.87
C ASN A 75 2.30 13.91 -1.60
N PRO A 76 2.19 12.75 -0.92
CA PRO A 76 1.46 12.67 0.33
C PRO A 76 2.14 13.49 1.43
N SER A 77 1.34 14.17 2.24
CA SER A 77 1.79 14.88 3.45
C SER A 77 2.24 13.90 4.54
N SER A 78 1.58 12.76 4.66
CA SER A 78 2.02 11.68 5.55
C SER A 78 1.59 10.30 5.06
N VAL A 79 2.39 9.31 5.46
CA VAL A 79 2.09 7.89 5.27
C VAL A 79 2.14 7.23 6.65
N MET A 80 0.99 6.72 7.10
CA MET A 80 0.87 5.98 8.34
C MET A 80 0.90 4.49 8.01
N CYS A 81 1.74 3.74 8.70
CA CYS A 81 1.82 2.29 8.55
C CYS A 81 1.68 1.66 9.94
N ASP A 82 0.88 0.61 10.04
CA ASP A 82 0.90 -0.21 11.25
C ASP A 82 2.18 -1.08 11.23
N PHE A 83 2.94 -1.04 12.32
CA PHE A 83 4.17 -1.81 12.46
C PHE A 83 3.92 -3.00 13.37
N GLU A 84 3.50 -4.12 12.78
CA GLU A 84 3.54 -5.39 13.50
C GLU A 84 4.99 -5.89 13.53
N LYS A 85 5.65 -5.80 14.70
CA LYS A 85 6.88 -6.56 14.97
C LYS A 85 6.58 -8.04 14.71
N SER A 86 7.15 -8.63 13.66
CA SER A 86 7.18 -10.09 13.55
C SER A 86 7.98 -10.61 14.72
N HIS A 87 7.34 -11.38 15.60
CA HIS A 87 8.07 -12.24 16.51
C HIS A 87 8.74 -13.31 15.64
N THR A 88 10.05 -13.21 15.51
CA THR A 88 10.89 -14.31 15.01
C THR A 88 10.96 -15.41 16.06
#